data_AF-A0A2V9K3E4-F1
#
_entry.id   AF-A0A2V9K3E4-F1
#
_cell.length_a   1.000
_cell.length_b   1.000
_cell.length_c   1.000
_cell.angle_alpha   90.00
_cell.angle_beta   90.00
_cell.angle_gamma   90.00
#
_symmetry.space_group_name_H-M   'P 1'
#
loop_
_entity.id
_entity.type
_entity.pdbx_description
1 polymer ?
#
loop_
_entity_poly.entity_id
_entity_poly.type
_entity_poly.pdbx_seq_one_letter_code
_entity_poly.pdbx_strand_id
1 'polypeptide(L)'
;MRIPVNIFFAFLLVPSSALRAQTSPKPLTADTLPRYLTNYERNLIPLEGAYGQMENDPMPLYDQQGQPLGHRPLEDRRQSLANLRETLHKLSAKPGDLRLALRLFFQTDDLTDDLYELSQFAYDNDREELGKQLSDIMNTLDRDRAVLENYALGLAEESEARLEELEKRNQELEAKAKGAAKK
;
A
#
# COMPACT_ATOMS: atom_id res chain seq x y z
N MET A 1 -23.01 42.95 55.80
CA MET A 1 -22.79 41.49 56.01
C MET A 1 -23.78 40.78 55.09
N ARG A 2 -23.46 39.92 54.11
CA ARG A 2 -22.27 39.17 53.71
C ARG A 2 -22.38 38.93 52.17
N ILE A 3 -21.30 39.27 51.46
CA ILE A 3 -20.62 38.60 50.34
C ILE A 3 -21.48 37.96 49.20
N PRO A 4 -21.31 38.39 47.93
CA PRO A 4 -21.80 37.66 46.76
C PRO A 4 -20.89 36.45 46.44
N VAL A 5 -21.51 35.32 46.09
CA VAL A 5 -20.84 34.10 45.64
C VAL A 5 -20.43 34.29 44.17
N ASN A 6 -19.17 34.63 43.96
CA ASN A 6 -18.49 34.54 42.65
C ASN A 6 -18.17 33.06 42.38
N ILE A 7 -18.94 32.40 41.51
CA ILE A 7 -18.54 31.12 40.92
C ILE A 7 -17.72 31.43 39.67
N PHE A 8 -16.41 31.58 39.85
CA PHE A 8 -15.45 31.50 38.75
C PHE A 8 -15.41 30.05 38.26
N PHE A 9 -16.00 29.78 37.10
CA PHE A 9 -15.67 28.59 36.33
C PHE A 9 -14.25 28.76 35.78
N ALA A 10 -13.27 28.24 36.51
CA ALA A 10 -11.92 28.09 36.01
C ALA A 10 -11.94 27.03 34.90
N PHE A 11 -11.79 27.50 33.65
CA PHE A 11 -11.37 26.70 32.52
C PHE A 11 -10.05 26.01 32.88
N LEU A 12 -10.09 24.74 33.28
CA LEU A 12 -8.94 23.86 33.20
C LEU A 12 -8.76 23.46 31.73
N LEU A 13 -8.16 24.37 30.97
CA LEU A 13 -7.40 24.02 29.78
C LEU A 13 -6.28 23.09 30.24
N VAL A 14 -6.47 21.78 30.05
CA VAL A 14 -5.36 20.85 29.99
C VAL A 14 -4.84 20.93 28.56
N PRO A 15 -3.71 21.60 28.28
CA PRO A 15 -3.03 21.36 27.04
C PRO A 15 -2.44 19.95 27.15
N SER A 16 -3.19 18.95 26.68
CA SER A 16 -2.62 17.66 26.34
C SER A 16 -1.73 17.85 25.11
N SER A 17 -0.61 18.54 25.29
CA SER A 17 0.50 18.59 24.33
C SER A 17 1.27 17.28 24.42
N ALA A 18 0.58 16.18 24.12
CA ALA A 18 1.22 14.99 23.56
C ALA A 18 1.02 15.07 22.05
N LEU A 19 1.53 16.14 21.43
CA LEU A 19 1.89 16.13 20.03
C LEU A 19 3.07 15.15 19.94
N ARG A 20 2.74 13.86 19.88
CA ARG A 20 3.67 12.83 19.46
C ARG A 20 4.12 13.30 18.09
N ALA A 21 5.31 13.89 18.00
CA ALA A 21 5.97 14.12 16.74
C ALA A 21 6.02 12.75 16.08
N GLN A 22 5.04 12.47 15.22
CA GLN A 22 5.12 11.41 14.25
C GLN A 22 6.25 11.88 13.35
N THR A 23 7.48 11.54 13.71
CA THR A 23 8.59 11.54 12.77
C THR A 23 8.07 10.72 11.61
N SER A 24 7.72 11.39 10.50
CA SER A 24 7.30 10.72 9.29
C SER A 24 8.29 9.60 9.04
N PRO A 25 7.84 8.35 8.88
CA PRO A 25 8.74 7.24 8.63
C PRO A 25 9.70 7.65 7.51
N LYS A 26 10.99 7.39 7.70
CA LYS A 26 11.99 7.75 6.69
C LYS A 26 11.52 7.19 5.34
N PRO A 27 11.54 7.99 4.26
CA PRO A 27 11.10 7.54 2.96
C PRO A 27 11.90 6.30 2.54
N LEU A 28 11.23 5.36 1.88
CA LEU A 28 11.87 4.18 1.33
C LEU A 28 12.91 4.60 0.28
N THR A 29 14.02 3.91 0.27
CA THR A 29 15.12 4.08 -0.69
C THR A 29 15.46 2.74 -1.32
N ALA A 30 16.20 2.75 -2.43
CA ALA A 30 16.67 1.53 -3.09
C ALA A 30 17.40 0.57 -2.11
N ASP A 31 18.14 1.09 -1.14
CA ASP A 31 18.87 0.28 -0.15
C ASP A 31 17.98 -0.32 0.94
N THR A 32 16.89 0.36 1.30
CA THR A 32 15.99 -0.05 2.38
C THR A 32 14.79 -0.86 1.88
N LEU A 33 14.46 -0.74 0.59
CA LEU A 33 13.35 -1.41 -0.06
C LEU A 33 13.40 -2.95 0.08
N PRO A 34 14.50 -3.67 -0.18
CA PRO A 34 14.50 -5.13 -0.09
C PRO A 34 14.05 -5.68 1.27
N ARG A 35 14.47 -5.01 2.35
CA ARG A 35 14.06 -5.38 3.71
C ARG A 35 12.57 -5.11 3.94
N TYR A 36 12.07 -3.98 3.45
CA TYR A 36 10.66 -3.65 3.51
C TYR A 36 9.81 -4.68 2.76
N LEU A 37 10.18 -5.03 1.52
CA LEU A 37 9.46 -6.01 0.71
C LEU A 37 9.46 -7.41 1.35
N THR A 38 10.54 -7.79 2.04
CA THR A 38 10.58 -9.05 2.82
C THR A 38 9.55 -9.05 3.96
N ASN A 39 9.39 -7.93 4.65
CA ASN A 39 8.41 -7.81 5.74
C ASN A 39 6.98 -7.76 5.18
N TYR A 40 6.77 -7.03 4.09
CA TYR A 40 5.52 -7.01 3.36
C TYR A 40 5.10 -8.43 2.96
N GLU A 41 6.00 -9.22 2.37
CA GLU A 41 5.72 -10.61 1.98
C GLU A 41 5.33 -11.49 3.18
N ARG A 42 5.98 -11.29 4.33
CA ARG A 42 5.63 -12.02 5.56
C ARG A 42 4.22 -11.71 6.05
N ASN A 43 3.76 -10.47 5.89
CA ASN A 43 2.39 -10.08 6.26
C ASN A 43 1.33 -10.78 5.38
N LEU A 44 1.72 -11.29 4.21
CA LEU A 44 0.84 -12.02 3.30
C LEU A 44 0.77 -13.53 3.58
N ILE A 45 1.63 -14.08 4.44
CA ILE A 45 1.65 -15.53 4.76
C ILE A 45 0.29 -16.03 5.27
N PRO A 46 -0.42 -15.31 6.18
CA PRO A 46 -1.69 -15.80 6.71
C PRO A 46 -2.79 -15.94 5.65
N LEU A 47 -2.65 -15.28 4.50
CA LEU A 47 -3.67 -15.24 3.46
C LEU A 47 -3.87 -16.59 2.76
N GLU A 48 -2.81 -17.39 2.59
CA GLU A 48 -2.95 -18.74 2.02
C GLU A 48 -3.81 -19.65 2.90
N GLY A 49 -3.62 -19.53 4.22
CA GLY A 49 -4.43 -20.24 5.20
C GLY A 49 -5.89 -19.79 5.17
N ALA A 50 -6.14 -18.48 5.03
CA ALA A 50 -7.49 -17.94 4.89
C ALA A 50 -8.17 -18.46 3.60
N TYR A 51 -7.48 -18.44 2.46
CA TYR A 51 -8.01 -19.02 1.22
C TYR A 51 -8.28 -20.52 1.34
N GLY A 52 -7.42 -21.26 2.03
CA GLY A 52 -7.66 -22.68 2.31
C GLY A 52 -8.89 -22.92 3.18
N GLN A 53 -9.19 -22.05 4.16
CA GLN A 53 -10.42 -22.16 4.95
C GLN A 53 -11.66 -21.95 4.10
N MET A 54 -11.66 -20.91 3.25
CA MET A 54 -12.79 -20.59 2.36
C MET A 54 -13.07 -21.67 1.31
N GLU A 55 -12.03 -22.37 0.85
CA GLU A 55 -12.16 -23.46 -0.10
C GLU A 55 -12.80 -24.71 0.53
N ASN A 56 -12.50 -24.98 1.80
CA ASN A 56 -13.05 -26.13 2.53
C ASN A 56 -14.44 -25.87 3.11
N ASP A 57 -14.80 -24.60 3.30
CA ASP A 57 -16.07 -24.17 3.88
C ASP A 57 -16.68 -23.05 3.02
N PRO A 58 -17.37 -23.40 1.92
CA PRO A 58 -17.91 -22.43 0.98
C PRO A 58 -18.88 -21.46 1.66
N MET A 59 -18.66 -20.17 1.44
CA MET A 59 -19.45 -19.07 2.01
C MET A 59 -20.35 -18.46 0.93
N PRO A 60 -21.55 -19.00 0.71
CA PRO A 60 -22.43 -18.47 -0.32
C PRO A 60 -22.95 -17.07 0.09
N LEU A 61 -23.04 -16.16 -0.88
CA LEU A 61 -23.86 -14.96 -0.73
C LEU A 61 -25.09 -15.06 -1.58
N TYR A 62 -26.19 -14.56 -1.04
CA TYR A 62 -27.46 -14.47 -1.76
C TYR A 62 -27.95 -13.03 -1.76
N ASP A 63 -28.55 -12.60 -2.87
CA ASP A 63 -29.25 -11.32 -2.95
C ASP A 63 -30.58 -11.36 -2.17
N GLN A 64 -31.30 -10.23 -2.17
CA GLN A 64 -32.60 -10.12 -1.49
C GLN A 64 -33.67 -11.07 -2.06
N GLN A 65 -33.45 -11.59 -3.28
CA GLN A 65 -34.31 -12.54 -3.97
C GLN A 65 -33.83 -14.00 -3.75
N GLY A 66 -32.80 -14.22 -2.95
CA GLY A 66 -32.23 -15.54 -2.66
C GLY A 66 -31.39 -16.12 -3.81
N GLN A 67 -30.98 -15.30 -4.78
CA GLN A 67 -30.09 -15.73 -5.87
C GLN A 67 -28.63 -15.59 -5.47
N PRO A 68 -27.76 -16.53 -5.87
CA PRO A 68 -26.34 -16.44 -5.53
C PRO A 68 -25.72 -15.18 -6.15
N LEU A 69 -25.09 -14.37 -5.30
CA LEU A 69 -24.25 -13.28 -5.74
C LEU A 69 -22.90 -13.85 -6.18
N GLY A 70 -22.55 -13.61 -7.44
CA GLY A 70 -21.26 -14.01 -7.98
C GLY A 70 -20.14 -13.19 -7.36
N HIS A 71 -19.02 -13.86 -7.10
CA HIS A 71 -17.78 -13.24 -6.67
C HIS A 71 -16.64 -13.70 -7.56
N ARG A 72 -15.51 -12.97 -7.52
CA ARG A 72 -14.31 -13.44 -8.20
C ARG A 72 -13.95 -14.85 -7.69
N PRO A 73 -13.47 -15.78 -8.52
CA PRO A 73 -13.04 -17.10 -8.07
C PRO A 73 -11.84 -17.03 -7.11
N LEU A 74 -11.73 -17.97 -6.17
CA LEU A 74 -10.57 -18.05 -5.26
C LEU A 74 -9.27 -18.34 -6.02
N GLU A 75 -9.34 -19.12 -7.10
CA GLU A 75 -8.20 -19.46 -7.95
C GLU A 75 -7.58 -18.21 -8.58
N ASP A 76 -8.43 -17.29 -9.08
CA ASP A 76 -7.97 -16.04 -9.67
C ASP A 76 -7.28 -15.15 -8.63
N ARG A 77 -7.80 -15.14 -7.39
CA ARG A 77 -7.19 -14.40 -6.26
C ARG A 77 -5.85 -15.00 -5.85
N ARG A 78 -5.74 -16.34 -5.80
CA ARG A 78 -4.47 -17.05 -5.58
C ARG A 78 -3.45 -16.71 -6.67
N GLN A 79 -3.86 -16.64 -7.94
CA GLN A 79 -2.99 -16.25 -9.04
C GLN A 79 -2.54 -14.79 -8.91
N SER A 80 -3.44 -13.87 -8.53
CA SER A 80 -3.08 -12.47 -8.24
C SER A 80 -2.04 -12.38 -7.11
N LEU A 81 -2.22 -13.13 -6.02
CA LEU A 81 -1.27 -13.17 -4.90
C LEU A 81 0.10 -13.70 -5.35
N ALA A 82 0.13 -14.75 -6.17
CA ALA A 82 1.38 -15.29 -6.73
C ALA A 82 2.09 -14.26 -7.63
N ASN A 83 1.34 -13.57 -8.49
CA ASN A 83 1.88 -12.50 -9.34
C ASN A 83 2.42 -11.33 -8.52
N LEU A 84 1.76 -10.96 -7.43
CA LEU A 84 2.22 -9.93 -6.52
C LEU A 84 3.56 -10.31 -5.88
N ARG A 85 3.68 -11.53 -5.36
CA ARG A 85 4.94 -12.04 -4.79
C ARG A 85 6.07 -12.09 -5.81
N GLU A 86 5.77 -12.48 -7.04
CA GLU A 86 6.75 -12.43 -8.11
C GLU A 86 7.24 -10.98 -8.36
N THR A 87 6.33 -10.00 -8.37
CA THR A 87 6.69 -8.58 -8.47
C THR A 87 7.55 -8.14 -7.28
N LEU A 88 7.22 -8.55 -6.04
CA LEU A 88 8.03 -8.25 -4.84
C LEU A 88 9.47 -8.71 -5.03
N HIS A 89 9.68 -9.96 -5.45
CA HIS A 89 11.02 -10.51 -5.66
C HIS A 89 11.77 -9.79 -6.78
N LYS A 90 11.11 -9.51 -7.91
CA LYS A 90 11.70 -8.78 -9.04
C LYS A 90 12.10 -7.36 -8.63
N LEU A 91 11.24 -6.66 -7.90
CA LEU A 91 11.52 -5.30 -7.42
C LEU A 91 12.63 -5.32 -6.36
N SER A 92 12.66 -6.31 -5.47
CA SER A 92 13.75 -6.47 -4.50
C SER A 92 15.11 -6.66 -5.19
N ALA A 93 15.14 -7.33 -6.35
CA ALA A 93 16.36 -7.50 -7.14
C ALA A 93 16.71 -6.25 -7.99
N LYS A 94 15.72 -5.42 -8.30
CA LYS A 94 15.88 -4.18 -9.08
C LYS A 94 15.11 -3.02 -8.43
N PRO A 95 15.59 -2.48 -7.29
CA PRO A 95 14.83 -1.50 -6.52
C PRO A 95 14.47 -0.25 -7.32
N GLY A 96 15.37 0.23 -8.19
CA GLY A 96 15.13 1.42 -9.03
C GLY A 96 14.20 1.23 -10.23
N ASP A 97 13.53 0.07 -10.38
CA ASP A 97 12.62 -0.16 -11.51
C ASP A 97 11.22 0.42 -11.20
N LEU A 98 10.98 1.64 -11.71
CA LEU A 98 9.71 2.36 -11.56
C LEU A 98 8.49 1.54 -12.04
N ARG A 99 8.63 0.75 -13.11
CA ARG A 99 7.51 -0.03 -13.63
C ARG A 99 7.13 -1.15 -12.68
N LEU A 100 8.12 -1.80 -12.06
CA LEU A 100 7.88 -2.80 -11.04
C LEU A 100 7.29 -2.18 -9.77
N ALA A 101 7.74 -0.99 -9.36
CA ALA A 101 7.19 -0.26 -8.21
C ALA A 101 5.71 0.10 -8.42
N LEU A 102 5.35 0.67 -9.58
CA LEU A 102 3.97 0.98 -9.93
C LEU A 102 3.10 -0.28 -10.04
N ARG A 103 3.63 -1.35 -10.64
CA ARG A 103 2.91 -2.63 -10.71
C ARG A 103 2.61 -3.16 -9.31
N LEU A 104 3.58 -3.12 -8.40
CA LEU A 104 3.39 -3.57 -7.03
C LEU A 104 2.34 -2.73 -6.30
N PHE A 105 2.35 -1.41 -6.49
CA PHE A 105 1.34 -0.51 -5.94
C PHE A 105 -0.07 -0.91 -6.38
N PHE A 106 -0.33 -1.04 -7.70
CA PHE A 106 -1.65 -1.43 -8.20
C PHE A 106 -2.05 -2.85 -7.76
N GLN A 107 -1.13 -3.81 -7.75
CA GLN A 107 -1.42 -5.15 -7.25
C GLN A 107 -1.76 -5.17 -5.76
N THR A 108 -1.16 -4.27 -4.98
CA THR A 108 -1.50 -4.10 -3.54
C THR A 108 -2.90 -3.51 -3.38
N ASP A 109 -3.27 -2.57 -4.24
CA ASP A 109 -4.60 -1.96 -4.27
C ASP A 109 -5.68 -3.01 -4.60
N ASP A 110 -5.50 -3.74 -5.70
CA ASP A 110 -6.39 -4.83 -6.12
C ASP A 110 -6.56 -5.88 -5.01
N LEU A 111 -5.47 -6.23 -4.32
CA LEU A 111 -5.52 -7.18 -3.20
C LEU A 111 -6.28 -6.62 -2.00
N THR A 112 -6.19 -5.32 -1.74
CA THR A 112 -6.92 -4.66 -0.64
C THR A 112 -8.42 -4.72 -0.90
N ASP A 113 -8.85 -4.47 -2.15
CA ASP A 113 -10.24 -4.61 -2.58
C ASP A 113 -10.75 -6.06 -2.47
N ASP A 114 -9.95 -7.03 -2.94
CA ASP A 114 -10.25 -8.46 -2.79
C ASP A 114 -10.45 -8.84 -1.32
N LEU A 115 -9.59 -8.35 -0.41
CA LEU A 115 -9.69 -8.63 1.02
C LEU A 115 -10.89 -7.95 1.67
N TYR A 116 -11.23 -6.75 1.23
CA TYR A 116 -12.44 -6.07 1.68
C TYR A 116 -13.68 -6.92 1.35
N GLU A 117 -13.83 -7.32 0.08
CA GLU A 117 -14.93 -8.17 -0.39
C GLU A 117 -15.01 -9.47 0.42
N LEU A 118 -13.88 -10.20 0.52
CA LEU A 118 -13.83 -11.47 1.26
C LEU A 118 -14.11 -11.30 2.76
N SER A 119 -13.70 -10.18 3.36
CA SER A 119 -14.01 -9.91 4.76
C SER A 119 -15.50 -9.70 4.98
N GLN A 120 -16.17 -8.94 4.10
CA GLN A 120 -17.63 -8.75 4.16
C GLN A 120 -18.33 -10.10 4.01
N PHE A 121 -17.89 -10.92 3.07
CA PHE A 121 -18.47 -12.25 2.86
C PHE A 121 -18.35 -13.16 4.07
N ALA A 122 -17.19 -13.14 4.72
CA ALA A 122 -16.99 -13.90 5.94
C ALA A 122 -17.92 -13.41 7.06
N TYR A 123 -18.09 -12.10 7.24
CA TYR A 123 -19.04 -11.57 8.23
C TYR A 123 -20.49 -11.93 7.90
N ASP A 124 -20.90 -11.83 6.64
CA ASP A 124 -22.26 -12.20 6.19
C ASP A 124 -22.57 -13.69 6.38
N ASN A 125 -21.54 -14.53 6.51
CA ASN A 125 -21.65 -15.98 6.72
C ASN A 125 -21.32 -16.42 8.17
N ASP A 126 -21.41 -15.50 9.13
CA ASP A 126 -21.13 -15.74 10.56
C ASP A 126 -19.70 -16.29 10.81
N ARG A 127 -18.74 -15.99 9.93
CA ARG A 127 -17.31 -16.35 10.06
C ARG A 127 -16.51 -15.16 10.58
N GLU A 128 -16.85 -14.67 11.77
CA GLU A 128 -16.28 -13.44 12.36
C GLU A 128 -14.75 -13.46 12.45
N GLU A 129 -14.15 -14.57 12.88
CA GLU A 129 -12.68 -14.67 13.02
C GLU A 129 -11.97 -14.60 11.66
N LEU A 130 -12.53 -15.23 10.62
CA LEU A 130 -11.99 -15.15 9.27
C LEU A 130 -12.16 -13.74 8.70
N GLY A 131 -13.33 -13.13 8.88
CA GLY A 131 -13.60 -11.75 8.49
C GLY A 131 -12.60 -10.79 9.13
N LYS A 132 -12.36 -10.92 10.43
CA LYS A 132 -11.38 -10.13 11.17
C LYS A 132 -9.96 -10.34 10.67
N GLN A 133 -9.55 -11.58 10.48
CA GLN A 133 -8.23 -11.90 9.94
C GLN A 133 -7.99 -11.20 8.58
N LEU A 134 -8.96 -11.24 7.68
CA LEU A 134 -8.87 -10.60 6.36
C LEU A 134 -8.85 -9.06 6.48
N SER A 135 -9.71 -8.49 7.31
CA SER A 135 -9.72 -7.05 7.58
C SER A 135 -8.39 -6.56 8.19
N ASP A 136 -7.77 -7.34 9.08
CA ASP A 136 -6.47 -6.99 9.69
C ASP A 136 -5.33 -6.99 8.65
N ILE A 137 -5.35 -7.95 7.71
CA ILE A 137 -4.41 -7.98 6.58
C ILE A 137 -4.68 -6.76 5.68
N MET A 138 -5.93 -6.51 5.30
CA MET A 138 -6.34 -5.36 4.49
C MET A 138 -5.86 -4.03 5.08
N ASN A 139 -6.08 -3.81 6.39
CA ASN A 139 -5.63 -2.61 7.09
C ASN A 139 -4.11 -2.46 7.10
N THR A 140 -3.37 -3.57 7.03
CA THR A 140 -1.92 -3.53 6.89
C THR A 140 -1.52 -3.14 5.47
N LEU A 141 -2.18 -3.71 4.46
CA LEU A 141 -1.93 -3.39 3.06
C LEU A 141 -2.31 -1.95 2.68
N ASP A 142 -3.37 -1.39 3.26
CA ASP A 142 -3.75 0.01 3.02
C ASP A 142 -2.65 0.99 3.49
N ARG A 143 -2.00 0.68 4.63
CA ARG A 143 -0.81 1.43 5.08
C ARG A 143 0.37 1.23 4.15
N ASP A 144 0.61 -0.01 3.72
CA ASP A 144 1.71 -0.33 2.81
C ASP A 144 1.51 0.30 1.42
N ARG A 145 0.26 0.50 0.98
CA ARG A 145 -0.10 1.20 -0.26
C ARG A 145 0.44 2.61 -0.27
N ALA A 146 0.21 3.38 0.80
CA ALA A 146 0.73 4.74 0.93
C ALA A 146 2.27 4.78 0.92
N VAL A 147 2.92 3.77 1.51
CA VAL A 147 4.38 3.66 1.53
C VAL A 147 4.94 3.36 0.13
N LEU A 148 4.29 2.45 -0.61
CA LEU A 148 4.65 2.10 -1.98
C LEU A 148 4.39 3.23 -2.98
N GLU A 149 3.30 3.98 -2.81
CA GLU A 149 2.98 5.16 -3.61
C GLU A 149 4.09 6.20 -3.51
N ASN A 150 4.46 6.57 -2.27
CA ASN A 150 5.55 7.52 -2.03
C ASN A 150 6.88 7.04 -2.63
N TYR A 151 7.16 5.73 -2.55
CA TYR A 151 8.36 5.17 -3.17
C TYR A 151 8.35 5.29 -4.70
N ALA A 152 7.21 4.97 -5.33
CA ALA A 152 7.06 5.07 -6.78
C ALA A 152 7.13 6.53 -7.26
N LEU A 153 6.54 7.47 -6.52
CA LEU A 153 6.66 8.89 -6.80
C LEU A 153 8.12 9.36 -6.73
N GLY A 154 8.87 8.97 -5.71
CA GLY A 154 10.30 9.29 -5.61
C GLY A 154 11.11 8.75 -6.80
N LEU A 155 10.85 7.51 -7.24
CA LEU A 155 11.48 6.97 -8.45
C LEU A 155 11.10 7.72 -9.73
N ALA A 156 9.87 8.22 -9.82
CA ALA A 156 9.42 9.00 -10.96
C ALA A 156 10.14 10.36 -11.01
N GLU A 157 10.25 11.05 -9.87
CA GLU A 157 11.00 12.31 -9.73
C GLU A 157 12.49 12.13 -10.10
N GLU A 158 13.13 11.06 -9.61
CA GLU A 158 14.52 10.72 -9.97
C GLU A 158 14.66 10.45 -11.47
N SER A 159 13.69 9.78 -12.08
CA SER A 159 13.68 9.47 -13.51
C SER A 159 13.53 10.73 -14.35
N GLU A 160 12.65 11.65 -13.96
CA GLU A 160 12.44 12.94 -14.63
C GLU A 160 13.71 13.80 -14.56
N ALA A 161 14.29 13.98 -13.36
CA ALA A 161 15.54 14.72 -13.19
C ALA A 161 16.68 14.14 -14.04
N ARG A 162 16.75 12.81 -14.16
CA ARG A 162 17.76 12.15 -14.98
C ARG A 162 17.55 12.39 -16.47
N LEU A 163 16.30 12.44 -16.94
CA LEU A 163 15.98 12.75 -18.34
C LEU A 163 16.41 14.18 -18.68
N GLU A 164 16.07 15.16 -17.84
CA GLU A 164 16.48 16.56 -18.04
C GLU A 164 18.02 16.71 -18.11
N GLU A 165 18.74 16.00 -17.23
CA GLU A 165 20.20 16.00 -17.25
C GLU A 165 20.76 15.43 -18.56
N LEU A 166 20.20 14.32 -19.04
CA LEU A 166 20.61 13.68 -20.28
C LEU A 166 20.30 14.55 -21.50
N GLU A 167 19.17 15.22 -21.54
CA GLU A 167 18.81 16.18 -22.59
C GLU A 167 19.79 17.35 -22.64
N LYS A 168 20.12 17.93 -21.49
CA LYS A 168 21.12 19.00 -21.40
C LYS A 168 22.49 18.54 -21.90
N ARG A 169 22.94 17.35 -21.49
CA ARG A 169 24.21 16.77 -21.96
C ARG A 169 24.20 16.54 -23.47
N ASN A 170 23.09 16.07 -24.03
CA ASN A 170 22.94 15.88 -25.47
C ASN A 170 23.04 17.22 -26.22
N GLN A 171 22.36 18.27 -25.74
CA GLN A 171 22.45 19.61 -26.34
C GLN A 171 23.89 20.18 -26.30
N GLU A 172 24.60 20.00 -25.18
CA GLU A 172 25.99 20.42 -25.05
C GLU A 172 26.92 19.68 -26.02
N LEU A 173 26.71 18.37 -26.20
CA LEU A 173 27.48 17.55 -27.14
C LEU A 173 27.22 17.96 -28.59
N GLU A 174 25.97 18.22 -28.96
CA GLU A 174 25.63 18.73 -30.30
C GLU A 174 26.26 20.09 -30.59
N ALA A 175 26.25 21.00 -29.60
CA ALA A 175 26.89 22.30 -29.73
C ALA A 175 28.41 22.18 -29.92
N LYS A 176 29.06 21.28 -29.17
CA LYS A 176 30.49 20.97 -29.33
C LYS A 176 30.80 20.36 -30.69
N ALA A 177 29.99 19.42 -31.17
CA ALA A 177 30.15 18.80 -32.48
C ALA A 177 30.02 19.81 -33.62
N LYS A 178 29.01 20.69 -33.58
CA LYS A 178 28.82 21.78 -34.55
C LYS A 178 29.95 22.81 -34.50
N GLY A 179 30.49 23.10 -33.32
CA GLY A 179 31.64 24.00 -33.15
C GLY A 179 32.96 23.41 -33.66
N ALA A 180 33.14 22.09 -33.53
CA ALA A 180 34.31 21.38 -34.05
C ALA A 180 34.28 21.24 -35.58
N ALA A 181 33.10 21.07 -36.19
CA ALA A 181 32.94 20.97 -37.65
C ALA A 181 33.09 22.31 -38.41
N LYS A 182 33.14 23.45 -37.70
CA LYS A 182 33.31 24.80 -38.27
C LYS A 182 34.74 25.34 -38.17
N LYS A 183 35.68 24.54 -37.65
CA LYS A 183 37.12 24.83 -37.63
C LYS A 183 37.84 23.98 -38.66
#